data_AF-A0A970HDJ6-F1
#
_entry.id   AF-A0A970HDJ6-F1
#
_cell.length_a   1.000
_cell.length_b   1.000
_cell.length_c   1.000
_cell.angle_alpha   90.00
_cell.angle_beta   90.00
_cell.angle_gamma   90.00
#
_symmetry.space_group_name_H-M   'P 1'
#
loop_
_entity.id
_entity.type
_entity.pdbx_description
1 polymer ?
#
loop_
_entity_poly.entity_id
_entity_poly.type
_entity_poly.pdbx_seq_one_letter_code
_entity_poly.pdbx_strand_id
1 'polypeptide(L)' 'MYCNICGSREDNFSIFMIKMCKNCFHEFANISIMDEDYDRYKNLIRILLSYYITPKAILYPAN' A
#
# COMPACT_ATOMS: atom_id res chain seq x y z
N MET A 1 -14.98 -5.00 -4.98
CA MET A 1 -13.65 -4.64 -5.53
C MET A 1 -12.63 -5.62 -4.97
N TYR A 2 -11.45 -5.75 -5.56
CA TYR A 2 -10.41 -6.67 -5.05
C TYR A 2 -9.42 -5.93 -4.15
N CYS A 3 -8.99 -6.58 -3.06
CA CYS A 3 -7.85 -6.15 -2.26
C CYS A 3 -6.57 -6.27 -3.10
N ASN A 4 -5.78 -5.21 -3.20
CA ASN A 4 -4.50 -5.21 -3.91
C ASN A 4 -3.44 -6.11 -3.26
N ILE A 5 -3.63 -6.51 -1.99
CA ILE A 5 -2.65 -7.28 -1.21
C ILE A 5 -2.92 -8.79 -1.29
N CYS A 6 -4.16 -9.21 -1.02
CA CYS A 6 -4.54 -10.63 -0.93
C CYS A 6 -5.54 -11.07 -2.01
N GLY A 7 -6.06 -10.14 -2.83
CA GLY A 7 -7.05 -10.47 -3.86
C GLY A 7 -8.46 -10.74 -3.32
N SER A 8 -8.73 -10.58 -2.02
CA SER A 8 -10.07 -10.77 -1.45
C SER A 8 -11.10 -9.81 -2.06
N ARG A 9 -12.35 -10.27 -2.20
CA ARG A 9 -13.51 -9.50 -2.69
C ARG A 9 -14.31 -8.80 -1.58
N GLU A 10 -13.84 -8.86 -0.34
CA GLU A 10 -14.49 -8.24 0.83
C GLU A 10 -14.59 -6.70 0.73
N ASP A 11 -15.23 -6.10 1.74
CA ASP A 11 -15.23 -4.66 1.92
C ASP A 11 -13.80 -4.13 1.99
N ASN A 12 -13.47 -3.29 1.01
CA ASN A 12 -12.17 -2.67 0.87
C ASN A 12 -12.29 -1.18 1.12
N PHE A 13 -11.27 -0.60 1.72
CA PHE A 13 -11.09 0.84 1.79
C PHE A 13 -9.89 1.24 0.95
N SER A 14 -9.82 2.52 0.56
CA SER A 14 -8.74 3.05 -0.27
C SER A 14 -7.83 3.94 0.57
N ILE A 15 -6.56 3.57 0.72
CA ILE A 15 -5.50 4.42 1.27
C ILE A 15 -4.46 4.58 0.19
N PHE A 16 -4.07 5.83 -0.10
CA PHE A 16 -3.00 6.11 -1.04
C PHE A 16 -3.18 5.46 -2.43
N MET A 17 -4.41 5.43 -2.95
CA MET A 17 -4.81 4.72 -4.18
C MET A 17 -4.67 3.18 -4.15
N ILE A 18 -4.26 2.59 -3.02
CA ILE A 18 -4.28 1.14 -2.79
C ILE A 18 -5.60 0.75 -2.14
N LYS A 19 -6.28 -0.25 -2.71
CA LYS A 19 -7.47 -0.86 -2.09
C LYS A 19 -7.03 -1.99 -1.19
N MET A 20 -7.42 -1.92 0.07
CA MET A 20 -7.02 -2.88 1.10
C MET A 20 -8.26 -3.33 1.87
N CYS A 21 -8.35 -4.63 2.15
CA CYS A 21 -9.38 -5.17 3.02
C CYS A 21 -8.98 -4.97 4.50
N LYS A 22 -9.97 -5.06 5.39
CA LYS A 22 -9.75 -4.90 6.85
C LYS A 22 -8.72 -5.90 7.40
N ASN A 23 -8.71 -7.13 6.89
CA ASN A 23 -7.79 -8.17 7.38
C ASN A 23 -6.33 -7.83 7.06
N CYS A 24 -6.03 -7.49 5.80
CA CYS A 24 -4.69 -7.07 5.41
C CYS A 24 -4.23 -5.82 6.17
N PHE A 25 -5.14 -4.89 6.45
CA PHE A 25 -4.81 -3.73 7.27
C PHE A 25 -4.47 -4.10 8.71
N HIS A 26 -5.25 -4.99 9.29
CA HIS A 26 -5.04 -5.44 10.66
C HIS A 26 -3.73 -6.21 10.80
N GLU A 27 -3.42 -7.12 9.87
CA GLU A 27 -2.12 -7.81 9.81
C GLU A 27 -1.00 -6.79 9.67
N PHE A 28 -1.08 -5.92 8.68
CA PHE A 28 -0.09 -4.88 8.44
C PHE A 28 0.19 -3.99 9.66
N ALA A 29 -0.87 -3.58 10.37
CA ALA A 29 -0.75 -2.70 11.53
C ALA A 29 -0.17 -3.39 12.78
N ASN A 30 -0.25 -4.72 12.86
CA ASN A 30 0.11 -5.48 14.04
C ASN A 30 1.21 -6.52 13.80
N ILE A 31 1.84 -6.52 12.61
CA ILE A 31 2.85 -7.51 12.26
C ILE A 31 4.10 -7.36 13.14
N SER A 32 4.60 -8.50 13.63
CA SER A 32 5.83 -8.56 14.40
C SER A 32 7.06 -8.39 13.51
N ILE A 33 8.12 -7.78 14.02
CA ILE A 33 9.42 -7.69 13.32
C ILE A 33 10.06 -9.06 13.05
N MET A 34 9.60 -10.10 13.76
CA MET A 34 10.09 -11.47 13.62
C MET A 34 9.28 -12.29 12.60
N ASP A 35 8.20 -11.71 12.07
CA ASP A 35 7.33 -12.36 11.10
C ASP A 35 7.99 -12.39 9.72
N GLU A 36 7.84 -13.51 8.99
CA GLU A 36 8.42 -13.68 7.66
C GLU A 36 7.88 -12.67 6.63
N ASP A 37 6.64 -12.22 6.81
CA ASP A 37 6.00 -11.24 5.94
C ASP A 37 6.35 -9.79 6.33
N TYR A 38 7.12 -9.56 7.40
CA TYR A 38 7.48 -8.21 7.84
C TYR A 38 8.22 -7.43 6.76
N ASP A 39 9.19 -8.06 6.10
CA ASP A 39 9.94 -7.42 5.03
C ASP A 39 9.09 -7.14 3.79
N ARG A 40 8.11 -8.01 3.51
CA ARG A 40 7.12 -7.78 2.44
C ARG A 40 6.31 -6.51 2.72
N TYR A 41 5.75 -6.38 3.92
CA TYR A 41 4.96 -5.22 4.30
C TYR A 41 5.80 -3.94 4.42
N LYS A 42 7.04 -4.04 4.91
CA LYS A 42 8.01 -2.93 4.93
C LYS A 42 8.30 -2.41 3.52
N ASN A 43 8.49 -3.31 2.54
CA ASN A 43 8.71 -2.92 1.15
C ASN A 43 7.46 -2.27 0.53
N LEU A 44 6.26 -2.76 0.87
CA LEU A 44 5.00 -2.13 0.46
C LEU A 44 4.91 -0.67 0.95
N ILE A 45 5.26 -0.37 2.20
CA ILE A 45 5.29 1.01 2.73
C ILE A 45 6.28 1.86 1.94
N ARG A 46 7.48 1.34 1.66
CA ARG A 46 8.51 2.08 0.92
C ARG A 46 8.01 2.47 -0.48
N ILE A 47 7.37 1.54 -1.18
CA ILE A 47 6.76 1.78 -2.49
C ILE A 47 5.62 2.80 -2.36
N LEU A 48 4.75 2.66 -1.36
CA LEU A 48 3.69 3.62 -1.10
C LEU A 48 4.24 5.03 -0.91
N LEU A 49 5.18 5.20 0.03
CA LEU A 49 5.74 6.51 0.34
C LEU A 49 6.54 7.10 -0.82
N SER A 50 7.17 6.29 -1.69
CA SER A 50 7.89 6.81 -2.85
C SER A 50 6.96 7.55 -3.83
N TYR A 51 5.72 7.12 -3.98
CA TYR A 51 4.72 7.82 -4.79
C TYR A 51 4.29 9.17 -4.21
N TYR A 52 4.47 9.39 -2.90
CA TYR A 52 4.07 10.63 -2.22
C TYR A 52 5.22 11.59 -1.95
N ILE A 53 6.42 11.07 -1.69
CA ILE A 53 7.62 11.86 -1.43
C ILE A 53 8.22 12.39 -2.72
N THR A 54 8.08 11.65 -3.83
CA THR A 54 8.47 12.18 -5.14
C THR A 54 7.57 13.37 -5.43
N PRO A 55 8.11 14.60 -5.60
CA PRO A 55 7.31 15.73 -6.05
C PRO A 55 6.59 15.25 -7.30
N LYS A 56 5.25 15.42 -7.38
CA LYS A 56 4.54 15.17 -8.63
C LYS A 56 5.35 15.89 -9.69
N ALA A 57 6.00 15.14 -10.59
CA ALA A 57 6.65 15.74 -11.73
C ALA A 57 5.50 16.46 -12.42
N ILE A 58 5.47 17.79 -12.28
CA ILE A 58 4.49 18.58 -13.00
C ILE A 58 4.99 18.42 -14.44
N LEU A 59 4.39 17.47 -15.15
CA LEU A 59 4.52 17.33 -16.57
C LEU A 59 3.84 18.56 -17.17
N TYR A 60 4.47 19.73 -17.03
CA TYR A 60 4.21 20.83 -17.92
C TYR A 60 4.67 20.30 -19.29
N PRO A 61 3.76 20.15 -20.28
CA PRO A 61 4.23 20.01 -21.64
C PRO A 61 5.05 21.28 -21.93
N ALA A 62 6.30 21.11 -22.33
CA ALA A 62 7.09 22.22 -22.84
C ALA A 62 6.31 22.81 -24.02
N ASN A 63 6.02 24.11 -23.92
CA ASN A 63 5.37 24.89 -24.99
C ASN A 63 6.11 24.78 -26.31
#